data_AF-A0A9D4YHW8-F1
#
_entry.id   AF-A0A9D4YHW8-F1
#
_cell.length_a   1.000
_cell.length_b   1.000
_cell.length_c   1.000
_cell.angle_alpha   90.00
_cell.angle_beta   90.00
_cell.angle_gamma   90.00
#
_symmetry.space_group_name_H-M   'P 1'
#
loop_
_entity.id
_entity.type
_entity.pdbx_description
1 polymer ?
#
loop_
_entity_poly.entity_id
_entity_poly.type
_entity_poly.pdbx_seq_one_letter_code
_entity_poly.pdbx_strand_id
1 'polypeptide(L)'
;MIRGCIKTVACGKSLSRSKAALTKQIPLYTKLAYILGLRVSPNQRRMGIGLKLVKKMEAWFKDNGAEYSYMATESENLASVKLFTEKCGYLKFRTPSILVNPVYAHRTKVSRNVTIIPLTPSDAVILYRNRFSTIEFFPRDIDSVLNNKLSLGTFLAVPCGSYSVENWPGPVRFLLGPPCSWAVLSVWNSKEVFKLEVRGASRVKRAFAKTTRVLDRAFPWLKMPSVPDLFRPFGFHFLYGLGGEGPKVVKMVRALCGFAHNIAMEYGCGVVATEVASCEPLRLGIPHWKMLSCAEDLWCIKRLVEDYSNDSVGDWTKSVPGISIFVDPRDV
;
A
#
# COMPACT_ATOMS: atom_id res chain seq x y z
N MET A 1 3.23 -18.64 -15.26
CA MET A 1 2.18 -17.61 -15.18
C MET A 1 2.83 -16.26 -14.99
N ILE A 2 2.33 -15.23 -15.65
CA ILE A 2 2.70 -13.83 -15.46
C ILE A 2 1.41 -13.01 -15.62
N ARG A 3 1.24 -11.96 -14.82
CA ARG A 3 0.15 -10.99 -14.96
C ARG A 3 0.75 -9.61 -15.22
N GLY A 4 0.00 -8.77 -15.89
CA GLY A 4 0.38 -7.39 -16.15
C GLY A 4 -0.83 -6.48 -16.16
N CYS A 5 -0.64 -5.22 -15.75
CA CYS A 5 -1.63 -4.16 -15.90
C CYS A 5 -0.92 -2.85 -16.29
N ILE A 6 -1.68 -1.90 -16.82
CA ILE A 6 -1.21 -0.55 -17.15
C ILE A 6 -2.13 0.43 -16.46
N LYS A 7 -1.54 1.45 -15.82
CA LYS A 7 -2.25 2.50 -15.12
C LYS A 7 -1.59 3.85 -15.36
N THR A 8 -2.37 4.91 -15.22
CA THR A 8 -1.83 6.27 -15.27
C THR A 8 -1.58 6.75 -13.84
N VAL A 9 -0.32 7.04 -13.51
CA VAL A 9 0.07 7.40 -12.15
C VAL A 9 0.90 8.68 -12.13
N ALA A 10 0.91 9.35 -10.99
CA ALA A 10 1.81 10.46 -10.75
C ALA A 10 3.26 9.96 -10.67
N CYS A 11 4.16 10.58 -11.42
CA CYS A 11 5.60 10.29 -11.45
C CYS A 11 6.46 11.48 -11.01
N GLY A 12 5.83 12.62 -10.69
CA GLY A 12 6.53 13.81 -10.26
C GLY A 12 5.62 15.03 -10.20
N LYS A 13 6.25 16.20 -10.10
CA LYS A 13 5.58 17.49 -10.03
C LYS A 13 6.26 18.51 -10.92
N SER A 14 5.45 19.31 -11.61
CA SER A 14 5.90 20.51 -12.31
C SER A 14 5.51 21.76 -11.52
N LEU A 15 6.30 22.82 -11.64
CA LEU A 15 5.95 24.14 -11.11
C LEU A 15 5.25 24.94 -12.20
N SER A 16 3.98 25.28 -11.99
CA SER A 16 3.29 26.25 -12.85
C SER A 16 3.45 27.66 -12.30
N ARG A 17 3.97 28.57 -13.12
CA ARG A 17 3.96 30.01 -12.86
C ARG A 17 2.61 30.58 -13.28
N SER A 18 1.70 30.75 -12.33
CA SER A 18 0.49 31.57 -12.52
C SER A 18 0.84 33.05 -12.37
N LYS A 19 0.18 33.94 -13.13
CA LYS A 19 0.32 35.41 -13.03
C LYS A 19 -0.10 35.97 -11.65
N ALA A 20 -0.81 35.19 -10.84
CA ALA A 20 -1.02 35.45 -9.42
C ALA A 20 -0.02 34.63 -8.59
N ALA A 21 0.67 35.27 -7.65
CA ALA A 21 1.91 34.88 -6.97
C ALA A 21 1.92 33.59 -6.10
N LEU A 22 1.15 32.54 -6.44
CA LEU A 22 1.30 31.20 -5.86
C LEU A 22 1.86 30.23 -6.91
N THR A 23 3.03 29.66 -6.63
CA THR A 23 3.58 28.51 -7.36
C THR A 23 2.73 27.27 -7.04
N LYS A 24 1.83 26.91 -7.97
CA LYS A 24 1.02 25.70 -7.83
C LYS A 24 1.81 24.50 -8.35
N GLN A 25 1.99 23.49 -7.49
CA GLN A 25 2.54 22.20 -7.92
C GLN A 25 1.46 21.46 -8.71
N ILE A 26 1.78 21.10 -9.95
CA ILE A 26 0.90 20.33 -10.81
C ILE A 26 1.47 18.91 -10.92
N PRO A 27 0.66 17.86 -10.69
CA PRO A 27 1.12 16.50 -10.83
C PRO A 27 1.42 16.17 -12.30
N LEU A 28 2.52 15.46 -12.52
CA LEU A 28 2.86 14.91 -13.82
C LEU A 28 2.50 13.44 -13.84
N TYR A 29 1.85 13.01 -14.91
CA TYR A 29 1.36 11.67 -15.07
C TYR A 29 2.12 10.93 -16.16
N THR A 30 2.31 9.63 -15.96
CA THR A 30 2.84 8.70 -16.96
C THR A 30 2.02 7.43 -17.00
N LYS A 31 2.01 6.74 -18.13
CA LYS A 31 1.46 5.39 -18.24
C LYS A 31 2.48 4.37 -17.75
N LEU A 32 2.21 3.80 -16.59
CA LEU A 32 3.06 2.84 -15.91
C LEU A 32 2.46 1.44 -16.01
N ALA A 33 3.24 0.49 -16.51
CA ALA A 33 2.93 -0.92 -16.50
C ALA A 33 3.48 -1.61 -15.25
N TYR A 34 2.74 -2.58 -14.70
CA TYR A 34 3.17 -3.37 -13.55
C TYR A 34 3.23 -4.85 -13.91
N ILE A 35 4.34 -5.52 -13.60
CA ILE A 35 4.49 -6.97 -13.73
C ILE A 35 4.22 -7.62 -12.37
N LEU A 36 3.20 -8.48 -12.33
CA LEU A 36 2.76 -9.13 -11.11
C LEU A 36 2.80 -10.65 -11.21
N GLY A 37 3.27 -11.31 -10.15
CA GLY A 37 3.10 -12.76 -9.95
C GLY A 37 3.80 -13.64 -10.98
N LEU A 38 4.97 -13.24 -11.48
CA LEU A 38 5.78 -14.08 -12.36
C LEU A 38 6.17 -15.38 -11.63
N ARG A 39 5.72 -16.51 -12.15
CA ARG A 39 6.00 -17.85 -11.61
C ARG A 39 6.35 -18.82 -12.74
N VAL A 40 7.44 -19.55 -12.54
CA VAL A 40 7.88 -20.65 -13.40
C VAL A 40 8.00 -21.92 -12.55
N SER A 41 7.38 -23.01 -13.02
CA SER A 41 7.43 -24.32 -12.37
C SER A 41 8.89 -24.75 -12.15
N PRO A 42 9.24 -25.33 -10.99
CA PRO A 42 10.62 -25.77 -10.71
C PRO A 42 11.27 -26.58 -11.83
N ASN A 43 10.55 -27.55 -12.40
CA ASN A 43 11.03 -28.45 -13.46
C ASN A 43 11.25 -27.75 -14.81
N GLN A 44 10.82 -26.49 -14.93
CA GLN A 44 10.88 -25.69 -16.15
C GLN A 44 11.77 -24.44 -15.96
N ARG A 45 12.45 -24.32 -14.81
CA ARG A 45 13.39 -23.22 -14.54
C ARG A 45 14.64 -23.39 -15.38
N ARG A 46 15.37 -22.28 -15.58
CA ARG A 46 16.62 -22.20 -16.37
C ARG A 46 16.48 -22.55 -17.87
N MET A 47 15.28 -22.80 -18.37
CA MET A 47 14.99 -22.98 -19.80
C MET A 47 14.64 -21.65 -20.53
N GLY A 48 14.95 -20.50 -19.93
CA GLY A 48 14.64 -19.18 -20.50
C GLY A 48 13.16 -18.77 -20.51
N ILE A 49 12.25 -19.58 -19.95
CA ILE A 49 10.80 -19.32 -19.97
C ILE A 49 10.45 -18.00 -19.26
N GLY A 50 11.03 -17.74 -18.08
CA GLY A 50 10.77 -16.50 -17.34
C GLY A 50 11.13 -15.25 -18.14
N LEU A 51 12.30 -15.27 -18.81
CA LEU A 51 12.74 -14.19 -19.69
C LEU A 51 11.80 -14.00 -20.88
N LYS A 52 11.38 -15.10 -21.53
CA LYS A 52 10.43 -15.04 -22.66
C LYS A 52 9.09 -14.44 -22.23
N LEU A 53 8.59 -14.81 -21.05
CA LEU A 53 7.34 -14.27 -20.49
C LEU A 53 7.45 -12.76 -20.22
N VAL A 54 8.54 -12.30 -19.61
CA VAL A 54 8.76 -10.86 -19.36
C VAL A 54 8.86 -10.10 -20.67
N LYS A 55 9.64 -10.57 -21.65
CA LYS A 55 9.77 -9.90 -22.97
C LYS A 55 8.43 -9.80 -23.71
N LYS A 56 7.61 -10.85 -23.69
CA LYS A 56 6.27 -10.80 -24.30
C LYS A 56 5.35 -9.80 -23.60
N MET A 57 5.42 -9.73 -22.27
CA MET A 57 4.64 -8.77 -21.51
C MET A 57 5.10 -7.34 -21.77
N GLU A 58 6.42 -7.09 -21.86
CA GLU A 58 6.96 -5.78 -22.23
C GLU A 58 6.55 -5.33 -23.63
N ALA A 59 6.53 -6.24 -24.61
CA ALA A 59 6.02 -5.94 -25.94
C ALA A 59 4.55 -5.50 -25.88
N TRP A 60 3.71 -6.27 -25.17
CA TRP A 60 2.31 -5.90 -24.96
C TRP A 60 2.16 -4.55 -24.24
N PHE A 61 3.00 -4.25 -23.24
CA PHE A 61 2.99 -2.95 -22.58
C PHE A 61 3.33 -1.80 -23.53
N LYS A 62 4.35 -1.96 -24.37
CA LYS A 62 4.73 -0.96 -25.39
C LYS A 62 3.58 -0.74 -26.39
N ASP A 63 2.98 -1.83 -26.88
CA ASP A 63 1.85 -1.77 -27.82
C ASP A 63 0.63 -1.06 -27.22
N ASN A 64 0.50 -1.06 -25.89
CA ASN A 64 -0.57 -0.37 -25.16
C ASN A 64 -0.15 1.01 -24.62
N GLY A 65 1.01 1.52 -25.05
CA GLY A 65 1.49 2.88 -24.77
C GLY A 65 1.98 3.09 -23.35
N ALA A 66 2.45 2.03 -22.66
CA ALA A 66 3.16 2.20 -21.40
C ALA A 66 4.56 2.77 -21.63
N GLU A 67 4.91 3.82 -20.89
CA GLU A 67 6.21 4.48 -20.96
C GLU A 67 7.22 3.80 -20.04
N TYR A 68 6.75 3.28 -18.92
CA TYR A 68 7.56 2.60 -17.91
C TYR A 68 6.93 1.25 -17.55
N SER A 69 7.76 0.32 -17.08
CA SER A 69 7.35 -0.94 -16.47
C SER A 69 8.03 -1.08 -15.12
N TYR A 70 7.32 -1.51 -14.09
CA TYR A 70 7.91 -1.84 -12.79
C TYR A 70 7.46 -3.21 -12.29
N MET A 71 8.22 -3.73 -11.33
CA MET A 71 7.95 -4.97 -10.63
C MET A 71 8.43 -4.84 -9.18
N ALA A 72 7.88 -5.67 -8.31
CA ALA A 72 8.29 -5.79 -6.92
C ALA A 72 8.81 -7.21 -6.63
N THR A 73 9.83 -7.32 -5.79
CA THR A 73 10.37 -8.59 -5.31
C THR A 73 11.11 -8.40 -4.00
N GLU A 74 11.09 -9.41 -3.14
CA GLU A 74 11.99 -9.46 -1.99
C GLU A 74 13.45 -9.39 -2.44
N SER A 75 14.26 -8.60 -1.73
CA SER A 75 15.68 -8.39 -2.03
C SER A 75 16.51 -9.68 -1.97
N GLU A 76 16.09 -10.65 -1.15
CA GLU A 76 16.70 -11.97 -1.03
C GLU A 76 16.36 -12.92 -2.18
N ASN A 77 15.35 -12.61 -3.00
CA ASN A 77 15.00 -13.41 -4.17
C ASN A 77 15.96 -13.13 -5.34
N LEU A 78 17.21 -13.57 -5.18
CA LEU A 78 18.31 -13.33 -6.13
C LEU A 78 17.97 -13.79 -7.55
N ALA A 79 17.16 -14.84 -7.71
CA ALA A 79 16.75 -15.31 -9.03
C ALA A 79 15.85 -14.28 -9.75
N SER A 80 14.89 -13.68 -9.04
CA SER A 80 14.04 -12.62 -9.56
C SER A 80 14.86 -11.35 -9.81
N VAL A 81 15.65 -10.92 -8.82
CA VAL A 81 16.49 -9.71 -8.94
C VAL A 81 17.37 -9.79 -10.18
N LYS A 82 18.16 -10.87 -10.33
CA LYS A 82 19.06 -11.03 -11.49
C LYS A 82 18.31 -11.11 -12.83
N LEU A 83 17.16 -11.78 -12.87
CA LEU A 83 16.35 -11.84 -14.08
C LEU A 83 15.97 -10.44 -14.56
N PHE A 84 15.48 -9.60 -13.65
CA PHE A 84 15.01 -8.26 -14.03
C PHE A 84 16.16 -7.28 -14.22
N THR A 85 17.13 -7.22 -13.31
CA THR A 85 18.20 -6.22 -13.37
C THR A 85 19.27 -6.53 -14.40
N GLU A 86 19.69 -7.80 -14.52
CA GLU A 86 20.79 -8.18 -15.41
C GLU A 86 20.31 -8.63 -16.80
N LYS A 87 19.12 -9.23 -16.91
CA LYS A 87 18.64 -9.82 -18.18
C LYS A 87 17.53 -9.03 -18.86
N CYS A 88 16.73 -8.29 -18.11
CA CYS A 88 15.63 -7.50 -18.66
C CYS A 88 15.91 -5.99 -18.66
N GLY A 89 16.99 -5.54 -18.04
CA GLY A 89 17.40 -4.12 -18.05
C GLY A 89 16.60 -3.23 -17.11
N TYR A 90 16.08 -3.76 -16.00
CA TYR A 90 15.44 -2.95 -14.97
C TYR A 90 16.49 -2.37 -14.02
N LEU A 91 16.23 -1.17 -13.52
CA LEU A 91 17.00 -0.51 -12.48
C LEU A 91 16.31 -0.69 -11.14
N LYS A 92 17.10 -0.84 -10.06
CA LYS A 92 16.58 -0.75 -8.70
C LYS A 92 16.06 0.67 -8.47
N PHE A 93 14.83 0.80 -7.94
CA PHE A 93 14.12 2.07 -7.96
C PHE A 93 13.69 2.55 -6.57
N ARG A 94 12.87 1.75 -5.88
CA ARG A 94 12.36 2.06 -4.53
C ARG A 94 12.49 0.82 -3.65
N THR A 95 12.51 1.05 -2.34
CA THR A 95 12.59 -0.02 -1.33
C THR A 95 11.57 0.18 -0.21
N PRO A 96 10.26 0.15 -0.50
CA PRO A 96 9.25 0.22 0.54
C PRO A 96 9.34 -0.93 1.55
N SER A 97 8.66 -0.76 2.68
CA SER A 97 8.54 -1.76 3.72
C SER A 97 7.11 -2.28 3.77
N ILE A 98 6.97 -3.61 3.72
CA ILE A 98 5.69 -4.30 3.95
C ILE A 98 5.55 -4.54 5.45
N LEU A 99 4.54 -3.94 6.06
CA LEU A 99 4.28 -4.01 7.49
C LEU A 99 3.04 -4.87 7.72
N VAL A 100 3.20 -5.96 8.49
CA VAL A 100 2.13 -6.94 8.72
C VAL A 100 1.79 -6.99 10.20
N ASN A 101 0.52 -6.75 10.51
CA ASN A 101 -0.05 -6.86 11.84
C ASN A 101 -0.99 -8.08 11.93
N PRO A 102 -0.78 -8.99 12.88
CA PRO A 102 -1.74 -10.05 13.15
C PRO A 102 -3.11 -9.50 13.57
N VAL A 103 -4.17 -10.20 13.17
CA VAL A 103 -5.51 -9.98 13.69
C VAL A 103 -5.74 -10.91 14.88
N TYR A 104 -5.91 -10.32 16.06
CA TYR A 104 -6.13 -11.05 17.30
C TYR A 104 -7.58 -11.55 17.43
N ALA A 105 -7.85 -12.43 18.40
CA ALA A 105 -9.21 -12.89 18.67
C ALA A 105 -10.06 -11.84 19.43
N HIS A 106 -9.43 -10.80 19.97
CA HIS A 106 -10.07 -9.76 20.78
C HIS A 106 -9.95 -8.37 20.13
N ARG A 107 -10.97 -7.52 20.31
CA ARG A 107 -10.97 -6.16 19.75
C ARG A 107 -9.83 -5.30 20.30
N THR A 108 -9.17 -4.60 19.40
CA THR A 108 -8.19 -3.56 19.75
C THR A 108 -8.92 -2.33 20.27
N LYS A 109 -8.44 -1.79 21.41
CA LYS A 109 -8.99 -0.57 21.99
C LYS A 109 -8.54 0.65 21.18
N VAL A 110 -9.49 1.31 20.53
CA VAL A 110 -9.27 2.63 19.91
C VAL A 110 -9.26 3.69 21.01
N SER A 111 -8.35 4.66 20.91
CA SER A 111 -8.23 5.75 21.89
C SER A 111 -9.50 6.59 21.95
N ARG A 112 -10.03 6.86 23.15
CA ARG A 112 -11.21 7.74 23.34
C ARG A 112 -10.96 9.20 22.97
N ASN A 113 -9.68 9.59 22.82
CA ASN A 113 -9.28 10.94 22.43
C ASN A 113 -9.25 11.13 20.90
N VAL A 114 -9.68 10.12 20.14
CA VAL A 114 -9.72 10.14 18.67
C VAL A 114 -11.13 9.81 18.23
N THR A 115 -11.68 10.63 17.35
CA THR A 115 -12.93 10.32 16.64
C THR A 115 -12.58 9.81 15.25
N ILE A 116 -13.15 8.67 14.86
CA ILE A 116 -13.00 8.10 13.52
C ILE A 116 -14.30 8.34 12.75
N ILE A 117 -14.18 8.98 11.58
CA ILE A 117 -15.28 9.37 10.72
C ILE A 117 -15.14 8.57 9.42
N PRO A 118 -16.11 7.71 9.07
CA PRO A 118 -16.15 7.10 7.74
C PRO A 118 -16.49 8.18 6.71
N LEU A 119 -15.69 8.26 5.65
CA LEU A 119 -15.92 9.18 4.55
C LEU A 119 -16.72 8.50 3.44
N THR A 120 -17.56 9.26 2.76
CA THR A 120 -18.15 8.81 1.49
C THR A 120 -17.04 8.66 0.44
N PRO A 121 -17.19 7.80 -0.59
CA PRO A 121 -16.21 7.71 -1.66
C PRO A 121 -15.92 9.06 -2.33
N SER A 122 -16.95 9.88 -2.54
CA SER A 122 -16.82 11.23 -3.09
C SER A 122 -15.95 12.15 -2.21
N ASP A 123 -16.16 12.12 -0.90
CA ASP A 123 -15.36 12.92 0.04
C ASP A 123 -13.91 12.45 0.09
N ALA A 124 -13.71 11.13 0.11
CA ALA A 124 -12.39 10.51 0.10
C ALA A 124 -11.60 10.87 -1.17
N VAL A 125 -12.24 10.90 -2.34
CA VAL A 125 -11.62 11.32 -3.61
C VAL A 125 -11.08 12.74 -3.54
N ILE A 126 -11.88 13.69 -3.01
CA ILE A 126 -11.47 15.10 -2.89
C ILE A 126 -10.27 15.22 -1.95
N LEU A 127 -10.35 14.57 -0.79
CA LEU A 127 -9.26 14.56 0.19
C LEU A 127 -7.99 13.93 -0.37
N TYR A 128 -8.09 12.79 -1.06
CA TYR A 128 -6.95 12.07 -1.62
C TYR A 128 -6.31 12.82 -2.77
N ARG A 129 -7.08 13.43 -3.68
CA ARG A 129 -6.52 14.25 -4.75
C ARG A 129 -5.80 15.48 -4.20
N ASN A 130 -6.34 16.13 -3.18
CA ASN A 130 -5.66 17.26 -2.55
C ASN A 130 -4.34 16.81 -1.88
N ARG A 131 -4.37 15.69 -1.14
CA ARG A 131 -3.22 15.23 -0.36
C ARG A 131 -2.13 14.54 -1.18
N PHE A 132 -2.51 13.69 -2.12
CA PHE A 132 -1.61 12.73 -2.76
C PHE A 132 -1.37 12.96 -4.24
N SER A 133 -1.99 13.97 -4.87
CA SER A 133 -1.89 14.16 -6.34
C SER A 133 -0.46 14.17 -6.87
N THR A 134 0.50 14.70 -6.12
CA THR A 134 1.92 14.80 -6.48
C THR A 134 2.80 13.70 -5.88
N ILE A 135 2.23 12.75 -5.15
CA ILE A 135 2.96 11.62 -4.57
C ILE A 135 3.15 10.54 -5.62
N GLU A 136 4.36 9.97 -5.70
CA GLU A 136 4.69 8.94 -6.68
C GLU A 136 3.71 7.75 -6.60
N PHE A 137 3.40 7.19 -7.76
CA PHE A 137 2.48 6.06 -7.95
C PHE A 137 1.00 6.36 -7.62
N PHE A 138 0.64 7.60 -7.27
CA PHE A 138 -0.76 7.95 -7.03
C PHE A 138 -1.59 7.78 -8.31
N PRO A 139 -2.64 6.93 -8.30
CA PRO A 139 -3.42 6.63 -9.49
C PRO A 139 -4.29 7.83 -9.88
N ARG A 140 -4.28 8.17 -11.17
CA ARG A 140 -5.13 9.24 -11.71
C ARG A 140 -6.63 8.92 -11.53
N ASP A 141 -6.97 7.65 -11.60
CA ASP A 141 -8.31 7.08 -11.46
C ASP A 141 -8.63 6.63 -10.02
N ILE A 142 -8.14 7.37 -9.00
CA ILE A 142 -8.37 7.04 -7.59
C ILE A 142 -9.86 6.84 -7.22
N ASP A 143 -10.77 7.51 -7.93
CA ASP A 143 -12.22 7.29 -7.80
C ASP A 143 -12.62 5.83 -8.08
N SER A 144 -12.03 5.20 -9.09
CA SER A 144 -12.32 3.81 -9.44
C SER A 144 -11.80 2.84 -8.37
N VAL A 145 -10.72 3.19 -7.68
CA VAL A 145 -10.20 2.42 -6.52
C VAL A 145 -11.15 2.56 -5.34
N LEU A 146 -11.58 3.79 -5.01
CA LEU A 146 -12.42 4.07 -3.84
C LEU A 146 -13.88 3.58 -4.00
N ASN A 147 -14.39 3.51 -5.22
CA ASN A 147 -15.72 2.97 -5.51
C ASN A 147 -15.73 1.45 -5.77
N ASN A 148 -14.56 0.79 -5.72
CA ASN A 148 -14.48 -0.64 -5.92
C ASN A 148 -15.17 -1.38 -4.75
N LYS A 149 -15.90 -2.46 -5.04
CA LYS A 149 -16.53 -3.33 -4.04
C LYS A 149 -15.55 -3.92 -3.00
N LEU A 150 -14.27 -4.01 -3.33
CA LEU A 150 -13.22 -4.48 -2.44
C LEU A 150 -12.71 -3.37 -1.50
N SER A 151 -12.99 -2.10 -1.78
CA SER A 151 -12.74 -1.03 -0.83
C SER A 151 -13.82 -1.05 0.26
N LEU A 152 -13.41 -1.32 1.49
CA LEU A 152 -14.31 -1.37 2.65
C LEU A 152 -14.61 0.02 3.22
N GLY A 153 -13.92 1.05 2.72
CA GLY A 153 -14.13 2.44 3.10
C GLY A 153 -12.84 3.20 3.39
N THR A 154 -12.99 4.51 3.47
CA THR A 154 -11.96 5.47 3.87
C THR A 154 -12.35 6.06 5.22
N PHE A 155 -11.39 6.13 6.13
CA PHE A 155 -11.63 6.54 7.51
C PHE A 155 -10.70 7.67 7.89
N LEU A 156 -11.28 8.77 8.37
CA LEU A 156 -10.58 9.96 8.85
C LEU A 156 -10.54 9.93 10.37
N ALA A 157 -9.37 10.08 10.96
CA ALA A 157 -9.17 10.27 12.39
C ALA A 157 -8.85 11.73 12.70
N VAL A 158 -9.60 12.28 13.65
CA VAL A 158 -9.44 13.64 14.18
C VAL A 158 -9.46 13.61 15.72
N PRO A 159 -8.99 14.66 16.42
CA PRO A 159 -9.08 14.74 17.87
C PRO A 159 -10.55 14.71 18.30
N CYS A 160 -10.82 14.03 19.41
CA CYS A 160 -12.15 14.01 20.00
C CYS A 160 -12.65 15.44 20.25
N GLY A 161 -13.91 15.71 19.90
CA GLY A 161 -14.53 17.03 19.99
C GLY A 161 -14.28 17.96 18.80
N SER A 162 -13.36 17.64 17.87
CA SER A 162 -13.17 18.46 16.65
C SER A 162 -14.30 18.25 15.65
N TYR A 163 -14.54 16.99 15.27
CA TYR A 163 -15.66 16.57 14.44
C TYR A 163 -16.20 15.22 14.92
N SER A 164 -17.39 14.89 14.47
CA SER A 164 -18.15 13.66 14.65
C SER A 164 -18.70 13.22 13.28
N VAL A 165 -19.31 12.03 13.25
CA VAL A 165 -19.98 11.54 12.04
C VAL A 165 -21.12 12.47 11.62
N GLU A 166 -21.83 13.05 12.58
CA GLU A 166 -23.01 13.90 12.34
C GLU A 166 -22.64 15.33 11.92
N ASN A 167 -21.51 15.85 12.39
CA ASN A 167 -21.10 17.24 12.14
C ASN A 167 -19.94 17.38 11.14
N TRP A 168 -19.62 16.29 10.42
CA TRP A 168 -18.58 16.29 9.39
C TRP A 168 -18.84 17.40 8.36
N PRO A 169 -17.96 18.40 8.22
CA PRO A 169 -18.22 19.60 7.42
C PRO A 169 -18.04 19.38 5.91
N GLY A 170 -17.71 18.16 5.48
CA GLY A 170 -17.26 17.87 4.13
C GLY A 170 -15.78 18.19 3.89
N PRO A 171 -15.19 17.62 2.83
CA PRO A 171 -13.75 17.66 2.58
C PRO A 171 -13.26 19.07 2.22
N VAL A 172 -14.07 19.87 1.52
CA VAL A 172 -13.68 21.22 1.09
C VAL A 172 -13.45 22.12 2.30
N ARG A 173 -14.41 22.15 3.24
CA ARG A 173 -14.29 22.95 4.47
C ARG A 173 -13.22 22.39 5.40
N PHE A 174 -13.08 21.07 5.49
CA PHE A 174 -12.00 20.44 6.24
C PHE A 174 -10.61 20.87 5.73
N LEU A 175 -10.39 20.91 4.42
CA LEU A 175 -9.10 21.27 3.82
C LEU A 175 -8.75 22.75 3.98
N LEU A 176 -9.73 23.63 4.17
CA LEU A 176 -9.49 25.06 4.43
C LEU A 176 -8.96 25.33 5.85
N GLY A 177 -9.30 24.46 6.80
CA GLY A 177 -8.93 24.62 8.20
C GLY A 177 -9.04 23.29 8.95
N PRO A 178 -8.12 22.35 8.71
CA PRO A 178 -8.16 21.06 9.39
C PRO A 178 -7.80 21.23 10.87
N PRO A 179 -8.22 20.29 11.75
CA PRO A 179 -7.79 20.28 13.15
C PRO A 179 -6.27 20.17 13.27
N CYS A 180 -5.74 20.52 14.44
CA CYS A 180 -4.31 20.56 14.70
C CYS A 180 -3.58 19.22 14.45
N SER A 181 -4.30 18.09 14.41
CA SER A 181 -3.75 16.81 13.95
C SER A 181 -4.85 15.97 13.34
N TRP A 182 -4.56 15.28 12.25
CA TRP A 182 -5.52 14.38 11.60
C TRP A 182 -4.76 13.29 10.85
N ALA A 183 -5.42 12.15 10.59
CA ALA A 183 -4.91 11.12 9.70
C ALA A 183 -6.04 10.49 8.91
N VAL A 184 -5.72 9.90 7.77
CA VAL A 184 -6.65 9.17 6.91
C VAL A 184 -6.02 7.88 6.43
N LEU A 185 -6.83 6.82 6.29
CA LEU A 185 -6.46 5.62 5.55
C LEU A 185 -7.70 4.96 4.94
N SER A 186 -7.48 4.11 3.96
CA SER A 186 -8.52 3.25 3.38
C SER A 186 -8.20 1.77 3.63
N VAL A 187 -9.24 0.94 3.64
CA VAL A 187 -9.12 -0.51 3.86
C VAL A 187 -9.59 -1.25 2.62
N TRP A 188 -8.76 -2.17 2.12
CA TRP A 188 -9.05 -3.02 0.99
C TRP A 188 -9.17 -4.48 1.40
N ASN A 189 -10.19 -5.17 0.89
CA ASN A 189 -10.49 -6.56 1.19
C ASN A 189 -9.77 -7.53 0.24
N SER A 190 -8.50 -7.81 0.50
CA SER A 190 -7.71 -8.78 -0.29
C SER A 190 -8.16 -10.24 -0.08
N LYS A 191 -8.88 -10.55 1.01
CA LYS A 191 -9.40 -11.90 1.31
C LYS A 191 -10.30 -12.44 0.20
N GLU A 192 -11.07 -11.58 -0.47
CA GLU A 192 -11.96 -11.96 -1.57
C GLU A 192 -11.19 -12.24 -2.88
N VAL A 193 -9.92 -11.83 -2.97
CA VAL A 193 -9.08 -12.04 -4.16
C VAL A 193 -8.25 -13.31 -4.02
N PHE A 194 -7.57 -13.50 -2.88
CA PHE A 194 -6.79 -14.70 -2.62
C PHE A 194 -6.57 -14.94 -1.12
N LYS A 195 -6.13 -16.16 -0.81
CA LYS A 195 -5.73 -16.57 0.53
C LYS A 195 -4.23 -16.86 0.57
N LEU A 196 -3.64 -16.57 1.72
CA LEU A 196 -2.24 -16.83 2.04
C LEU A 196 -2.13 -18.05 2.96
N GLU A 197 -0.98 -18.71 2.93
CA GLU A 197 -0.66 -19.80 3.84
C GLU A 197 0.85 -19.77 4.10
N VAL A 198 1.23 -19.64 5.38
CA VAL A 198 2.63 -19.71 5.79
C VAL A 198 3.06 -21.17 5.83
N ARG A 199 3.90 -21.55 4.88
CA ARG A 199 4.52 -22.89 4.81
C ARG A 199 5.96 -22.85 5.33
N GLY A 200 6.50 -24.02 5.67
CA GLY A 200 7.89 -24.16 6.12
C GLY A 200 8.17 -23.90 7.61
N ALA A 201 7.16 -23.50 8.40
CA ALA A 201 7.35 -23.36 9.85
C ALA A 201 7.50 -24.73 10.55
N SER A 202 8.45 -24.82 11.50
CA SER A 202 8.72 -26.03 12.29
C SER A 202 7.54 -26.42 13.20
N ARG A 203 7.46 -27.70 13.58
CA ARG A 203 6.39 -28.21 14.45
C ARG A 203 6.33 -27.47 15.80
N VAL A 204 7.49 -27.15 16.37
CA VAL A 204 7.60 -26.39 17.63
C VAL A 204 7.00 -24.98 17.49
N LYS A 205 7.35 -24.25 16.42
CA LYS A 205 6.79 -22.91 16.16
C LYS A 205 5.27 -22.96 15.95
N ARG A 206 4.77 -23.98 15.24
CA ARG A 206 3.33 -24.19 15.06
C ARG A 206 2.61 -24.49 16.37
N ALA A 207 3.20 -25.32 17.23
CA ALA A 207 2.64 -25.63 18.54
C ALA A 207 2.59 -24.39 19.43
N PHE A 208 3.68 -23.62 19.51
CA PHE A 208 3.73 -22.38 20.27
C PHE A 208 2.67 -21.36 19.80
N ALA A 209 2.55 -21.14 18.50
CA ALA A 209 1.52 -20.28 17.92
C ALA A 209 0.09 -20.77 18.19
N LYS A 210 -0.13 -22.09 18.22
CA LYS A 210 -1.42 -22.67 18.63
C LYS A 210 -1.69 -22.38 20.11
N THR A 211 -0.70 -22.53 20.99
CA THR A 211 -0.85 -22.26 22.42
C THR A 211 -1.20 -20.80 22.70
N THR A 212 -0.50 -19.84 22.07
CA THR A 212 -0.83 -18.41 22.25
C THR A 212 -2.26 -18.08 21.82
N ARG A 213 -2.76 -18.72 20.76
CA ARG A 213 -4.15 -18.58 20.29
C ARG A 213 -5.18 -19.19 21.24
N VAL A 214 -4.89 -20.37 21.79
CA VAL A 214 -5.79 -21.02 22.77
C VAL A 214 -5.90 -20.16 24.02
N LEU A 215 -4.77 -19.63 24.50
CA LEU A 215 -4.74 -18.75 25.67
C LEU A 215 -5.50 -17.44 25.43
N ASP A 216 -5.34 -16.80 24.27
CA ASP A 216 -6.06 -15.56 23.94
C ASP A 216 -7.58 -15.79 23.82
N ARG A 217 -8.00 -16.95 23.30
CA ARG A 217 -9.42 -17.33 23.28
C ARG A 217 -9.99 -17.66 24.66
N ALA A 218 -9.23 -18.31 25.52
CA ALA A 218 -9.66 -18.69 26.86
C ALA A 218 -9.66 -17.49 27.83
N PHE A 219 -8.76 -16.52 27.61
CA PHE A 219 -8.55 -15.38 28.50
C PHE A 219 -8.56 -14.04 27.72
N PRO A 220 -9.65 -13.68 27.02
CA PRO A 220 -9.69 -12.51 26.14
C PRO A 220 -9.50 -11.17 26.87
N TRP A 221 -9.75 -11.13 28.18
CA TRP A 221 -9.50 -9.94 29.01
C TRP A 221 -8.02 -9.62 29.18
N LEU A 222 -7.13 -10.60 29.02
CA LEU A 222 -5.67 -10.41 29.05
C LEU A 222 -5.13 -9.74 27.79
N LYS A 223 -5.92 -9.69 26.70
CA LYS A 223 -5.58 -9.02 25.43
C LYS A 223 -4.19 -9.41 24.92
N MET A 224 -3.92 -10.72 24.94
CA MET A 224 -2.61 -11.22 24.57
C MET A 224 -2.40 -11.11 23.07
N PRO A 225 -1.26 -10.58 22.60
CA PRO A 225 -0.96 -10.51 21.18
C PRO A 225 -0.70 -11.94 20.66
N SER A 226 -1.76 -12.60 20.18
CA SER A 226 -1.74 -14.00 19.76
C SER A 226 -1.42 -14.15 18.28
N VAL A 227 -0.88 -15.32 17.91
CA VAL A 227 -0.63 -15.64 16.50
C VAL A 227 -1.89 -16.27 15.90
N PRO A 228 -2.56 -15.60 14.94
CA PRO A 228 -3.69 -16.17 14.22
C PRO A 228 -3.27 -17.42 13.44
N ASP A 229 -4.23 -18.16 12.88
CA ASP A 229 -3.91 -19.40 12.16
C ASP A 229 -3.32 -19.15 10.79
N LEU A 230 -2.07 -18.71 10.76
CA LEU A 230 -1.32 -18.41 9.54
C LEU A 230 -0.86 -19.69 8.81
N PHE A 231 -0.99 -20.87 9.41
CA PHE A 231 -0.58 -22.16 8.83
C PHE A 231 -1.70 -22.88 8.07
N ARG A 232 -2.89 -22.26 8.00
CA ARG A 232 -4.00 -22.66 7.13
C ARG A 232 -4.34 -21.48 6.21
N PRO A 233 -5.05 -21.69 5.09
CA PRO A 233 -5.43 -20.59 4.21
C PRO A 233 -6.16 -19.47 4.96
N PHE A 234 -5.58 -18.27 5.00
CA PHE A 234 -6.11 -17.09 5.65
C PHE A 234 -6.23 -15.91 4.68
N GLY A 235 -7.21 -15.05 4.91
CA GLY A 235 -7.34 -13.78 4.19
C GLY A 235 -6.67 -12.62 4.93
N PHE A 236 -6.51 -11.50 4.25
CA PHE A 236 -6.01 -10.27 4.87
C PHE A 236 -6.71 -9.04 4.31
N HIS A 237 -6.66 -7.95 5.08
CA HIS A 237 -6.99 -6.63 4.58
C HIS A 237 -5.71 -5.83 4.32
N PHE A 238 -5.70 -5.07 3.23
CA PHE A 238 -4.61 -4.17 2.88
C PHE A 238 -4.99 -2.73 3.22
N LEU A 239 -4.14 -2.01 3.95
CA LEU A 239 -4.32 -0.59 4.23
C LEU A 239 -3.59 0.22 3.18
N TYR A 240 -4.25 1.23 2.63
CA TYR A 240 -3.69 2.09 1.59
C TYR A 240 -4.11 3.54 1.77
N GLY A 241 -3.47 4.45 1.04
CA GLY A 241 -3.74 5.89 1.12
C GLY A 241 -3.52 6.47 2.52
N LEU A 242 -2.45 6.03 3.20
CA LEU A 242 -2.06 6.54 4.51
C LEU A 242 -1.61 8.00 4.37
N GLY A 243 -2.29 8.90 5.07
CA GLY A 243 -1.96 10.31 5.09
C GLY A 243 -2.30 10.92 6.43
N GLY A 244 -1.79 12.12 6.67
CA GLY A 244 -2.09 12.88 7.88
C GLY A 244 -1.07 13.97 8.14
N GLU A 245 -1.40 14.82 9.11
CA GLU A 245 -0.58 15.96 9.53
C GLU A 245 -0.76 16.23 11.02
N GLY A 246 0.19 17.00 11.58
CA GLY A 246 0.14 17.52 12.94
C GLY A 246 0.90 16.68 13.98
N PRO A 247 1.15 17.24 15.17
CA PRO A 247 2.00 16.65 16.20
C PRO A 247 1.48 15.32 16.78
N LYS A 248 0.17 15.05 16.67
CA LYS A 248 -0.45 13.81 17.17
C LYS A 248 -0.75 12.80 16.04
N VAL A 249 -0.26 13.02 14.82
CA VAL A 249 -0.56 12.17 13.65
C VAL A 249 -0.27 10.69 13.88
N VAL A 250 0.86 10.36 14.55
CA VAL A 250 1.22 8.98 14.91
C VAL A 250 0.15 8.30 15.78
N LYS A 251 -0.46 9.06 16.71
CA LYS A 251 -1.56 8.56 17.55
C LYS A 251 -2.84 8.36 16.74
N MET A 252 -3.10 9.22 15.76
CA MET A 252 -4.25 9.12 14.84
C MET A 252 -4.11 7.89 13.94
N VAL A 253 -2.94 7.68 13.32
CA VAL A 253 -2.64 6.49 12.51
C VAL A 253 -2.80 5.22 13.34
N ARG A 254 -2.27 5.20 14.57
CA ARG A 254 -2.43 4.04 15.47
C ARG A 254 -3.90 3.73 15.78
N ALA A 255 -4.72 4.77 15.99
CA ALA A 255 -6.15 4.61 16.20
C ALA A 255 -6.84 4.03 14.96
N LEU A 256 -6.51 4.53 13.77
CA LEU A 256 -7.03 4.00 12.50
C LEU A 256 -6.60 2.55 12.25
N CYS A 257 -5.34 2.20 12.51
CA CYS A 257 -4.88 0.81 12.39
C CYS A 257 -5.60 -0.12 13.36
N GLY A 258 -5.86 0.33 14.60
CA GLY A 258 -6.65 -0.42 15.57
C GLY A 258 -8.11 -0.61 15.14
N PHE A 259 -8.69 0.40 14.49
CA PHE A 259 -10.02 0.33 13.91
C PHE A 259 -10.07 -0.64 12.70
N ALA A 260 -9.13 -0.52 11.77
CA ALA A 260 -9.01 -1.42 10.63
C ALA A 260 -8.74 -2.88 11.04
N HIS A 261 -7.98 -3.11 12.12
CA HIS A 261 -7.83 -4.41 12.74
C HIS A 261 -9.17 -4.98 13.19
N ASN A 262 -10.03 -4.18 13.82
CA ASN A 262 -11.35 -4.63 14.27
C ASN A 262 -12.27 -4.95 13.08
N ILE A 263 -12.21 -4.18 11.98
CA ILE A 263 -12.90 -4.54 10.73
C ILE A 263 -12.36 -5.89 10.22
N ALA A 264 -11.03 -6.05 10.12
CA ALA A 264 -10.43 -7.30 9.64
C ALA A 264 -10.84 -8.52 10.49
N MET A 265 -10.99 -8.34 11.80
CA MET A 265 -11.49 -9.36 12.71
C MET A 265 -12.92 -9.79 12.39
N GLU A 266 -13.83 -8.84 12.17
CA GLU A 266 -15.23 -9.12 11.81
C GLU A 266 -15.33 -9.86 10.48
N TYR A 267 -14.42 -9.58 9.55
CA TYR A 267 -14.31 -10.28 8.28
C TYR A 267 -13.52 -11.60 8.37
N GLY A 268 -13.03 -12.00 9.55
CA GLY A 268 -12.28 -13.25 9.75
C GLY A 268 -10.94 -13.28 9.01
N CYS A 269 -10.29 -12.13 8.83
CA CYS A 269 -8.94 -12.02 8.30
C CYS A 269 -7.90 -12.45 9.34
N GLY A 270 -6.79 -13.05 8.88
CA GLY A 270 -5.68 -13.44 9.75
C GLY A 270 -4.70 -12.31 10.00
N VAL A 271 -4.54 -11.39 9.05
CA VAL A 271 -3.62 -10.24 9.20
C VAL A 271 -4.20 -8.99 8.56
N VAL A 272 -3.66 -7.84 8.96
CA VAL A 272 -3.76 -6.58 8.25
C VAL A 272 -2.36 -6.21 7.77
N ALA A 273 -2.22 -5.84 6.51
CA ALA A 273 -0.95 -5.48 5.91
C ALA A 273 -1.02 -4.07 5.31
N THR A 274 0.13 -3.40 5.22
CA THR A 274 0.28 -2.15 4.50
C THR A 274 1.69 -2.10 3.95
N GLU A 275 1.87 -1.39 2.85
CA GLU A 275 3.19 -1.12 2.28
C GLU A 275 3.41 0.38 2.24
N VAL A 276 4.56 0.83 2.73
CA VAL A 276 4.90 2.26 2.87
C VAL A 276 6.33 2.49 2.44
N ALA A 277 6.65 3.71 2.00
CA ALA A 277 8.04 4.09 1.71
C ALA A 277 8.94 3.86 2.94
N SER A 278 10.21 3.55 2.71
CA SER A 278 11.20 3.30 3.78
C SER A 278 11.27 4.45 4.78
N CYS A 279 11.19 5.69 4.29
CA CYS A 279 11.27 6.93 5.06
C CYS A 279 9.91 7.50 5.50
N GLU A 280 8.81 6.76 5.34
CA GLU A 280 7.46 7.25 5.67
C GLU A 280 7.33 7.55 7.18
N PRO A 281 7.16 8.81 7.61
CA PRO A 281 7.04 9.16 9.03
C PRO A 281 5.82 8.51 9.71
N LEU A 282 4.73 8.28 8.96
CA LEU A 282 3.53 7.65 9.49
C LEU A 282 3.75 6.19 9.91
N ARG A 283 4.83 5.54 9.45
CA ARG A 283 5.24 4.19 9.84
C ARG A 283 5.30 4.00 11.36
N LEU A 284 5.69 5.03 12.11
CA LEU A 284 5.77 4.98 13.57
C LEU A 284 4.40 4.74 14.26
N GLY A 285 3.32 5.05 13.55
CA GLY A 285 1.95 4.82 13.99
C GLY A 285 1.43 3.42 13.72
N ILE A 286 2.08 2.64 12.85
CA ILE A 286 1.56 1.39 12.30
C ILE A 286 2.03 0.20 13.17
N PRO A 287 1.12 -0.44 13.92
CA PRO A 287 1.45 -1.67 14.64
C PRO A 287 1.80 -2.77 13.64
N HIS A 288 2.88 -3.50 13.87
CA HIS A 288 3.29 -4.62 13.01
C HIS A 288 4.23 -5.56 13.76
N TRP A 289 4.36 -6.78 13.26
CA TRP A 289 5.30 -7.77 13.78
C TRP A 289 6.47 -7.92 12.82
N LYS A 290 7.70 -7.66 13.29
CA LYS A 290 8.93 -7.74 12.47
C LYS A 290 9.08 -9.09 11.77
N MET A 291 8.74 -10.20 12.45
CA MET A 291 8.84 -11.55 11.89
C MET A 291 7.92 -11.80 10.67
N LEU A 292 6.83 -11.03 10.55
CA LEU A 292 5.87 -11.16 9.43
C LEU A 292 6.04 -10.05 8.39
N SER A 293 6.88 -9.05 8.68
CA SER A 293 7.05 -7.84 7.88
C SER A 293 8.30 -7.96 7.02
N CYS A 294 8.31 -7.29 5.87
CA CYS A 294 9.49 -7.14 5.02
C CYS A 294 10.05 -5.73 5.19
N ALA A 295 11.31 -5.62 5.60
CA ALA A 295 11.95 -4.32 5.80
C ALA A 295 12.23 -3.61 4.46
N GLU A 296 12.59 -4.37 3.43
CA GLU A 296 12.98 -3.84 2.12
C GLU A 296 12.41 -4.73 1.01
N ASP A 297 11.22 -4.37 0.53
CA ASP A 297 10.69 -4.91 -0.72
C ASP A 297 11.30 -4.13 -1.88
N LEU A 298 11.99 -4.80 -2.79
CA LEU A 298 12.72 -4.14 -3.87
C LEU A 298 11.81 -3.93 -5.06
N TRP A 299 11.54 -2.65 -5.37
CA TRP A 299 10.88 -2.24 -6.59
C TRP A 299 11.92 -1.93 -7.65
N CYS A 300 11.78 -2.56 -8.80
CA CYS A 300 12.62 -2.32 -9.97
C CYS A 300 11.78 -1.68 -11.08
N ILE A 301 12.34 -0.70 -11.79
CA ILE A 301 11.68 0.01 -12.89
C ILE A 301 12.51 -0.03 -14.17
N LYS A 302 11.86 0.02 -15.31
CA LYS A 302 12.46 0.12 -16.63
C LYS A 302 11.67 1.12 -17.47
N ARG A 303 12.37 2.01 -18.17
CA ARG A 303 11.77 2.82 -19.23
C ARG A 303 11.61 1.96 -20.49
N LEU A 304 10.44 1.97 -21.09
CA LEU A 304 10.10 1.16 -22.26
C LEU A 304 10.27 1.91 -23.59
N VAL A 305 10.20 3.25 -23.55
CA VAL A 305 10.30 4.15 -24.71
C VAL A 305 11.69 4.76 -24.78
N GLU A 306 12.31 4.70 -25.96
CA GLU A 306 13.70 5.15 -26.19
C GLU A 306 13.81 6.65 -26.49
N ASP A 307 12.74 7.27 -27.00
CA ASP A 307 12.75 8.69 -27.35
C ASP A 307 12.75 9.57 -26.08
N TYR A 308 13.75 10.43 -25.99
CA TYR A 308 13.82 11.50 -25.01
C TYR A 308 12.74 12.54 -25.31
N SER A 309 11.53 12.36 -24.76
CA SER A 309 10.65 13.51 -24.57
C SER A 309 11.33 14.46 -23.58
N ASN A 310 11.50 15.72 -23.98
CA ASN A 310 11.95 16.82 -23.12
C ASN A 310 10.85 17.18 -22.11
N ASP A 311 10.36 16.20 -21.37
CA ASP A 311 9.34 16.38 -20.35
C ASP A 311 9.97 16.92 -19.07
N SER A 312 9.22 17.80 -18.40
CA SER A 312 9.66 18.55 -17.21
C SER A 312 10.17 17.74 -16.00
N VAL A 313 10.07 16.40 -16.00
CA VAL A 313 10.63 15.49 -14.97
C VAL A 313 11.92 14.79 -15.41
N GLY A 314 12.23 14.77 -16.70
CA GLY A 314 13.29 13.93 -17.23
C GLY A 314 13.00 12.44 -17.07
N ASP A 315 14.05 11.63 -16.99
CA ASP A 315 13.95 10.17 -16.83
C ASP A 315 13.54 9.80 -15.39
N TRP A 316 12.28 9.39 -15.20
CA TRP A 316 11.75 9.04 -13.88
C TRP A 316 12.54 7.91 -13.22
N THR A 317 13.18 7.01 -13.99
CA THR A 317 13.99 5.92 -13.41
C THR A 317 15.20 6.42 -12.62
N LYS A 318 15.62 7.68 -12.84
CA LYS A 318 16.76 8.33 -12.17
C LYS A 318 16.32 9.27 -11.04
N SER A 319 15.02 9.36 -10.76
CA SER A 319 14.49 10.24 -9.74
C SER A 319 14.87 9.80 -8.33
N VAL A 320 15.13 10.79 -7.47
CA VAL A 320 15.41 10.58 -6.05
C VAL A 320 14.13 10.10 -5.34
N PRO A 321 14.20 9.08 -4.47
CA PRO A 321 13.05 8.62 -3.71
C PRO A 321 12.40 9.74 -2.87
N GLY A 322 11.08 9.85 -2.96
CA GLY A 322 10.31 10.73 -2.07
C GLY A 322 10.20 10.18 -0.65
N ILE A 323 9.66 10.99 0.26
CA ILE A 323 9.35 10.60 1.64
C ILE A 323 8.23 9.55 1.68
N SER A 324 7.28 9.66 0.76
CA SER A 324 6.08 8.84 0.68
C SER A 324 5.90 8.31 -0.74
N ILE A 325 5.26 7.14 -0.85
CA ILE A 325 4.78 6.56 -2.11
C ILE A 325 3.33 6.13 -1.90
N PHE A 326 2.54 6.11 -2.96
CA PHE A 326 1.20 5.56 -2.91
C PHE A 326 1.19 4.14 -3.46
N VAL A 327 0.76 3.17 -2.66
CA VAL A 327 0.60 1.77 -3.10
C VAL A 327 -0.85 1.55 -3.52
N ASP A 328 -1.05 1.21 -4.79
CA ASP A 328 -2.37 0.92 -5.33
C ASP A 328 -2.84 -0.45 -4.82
N PRO A 329 -3.96 -0.54 -4.09
CA PRO A 329 -4.42 -1.81 -3.52
C PRO A 329 -4.80 -2.85 -4.59
N ARG A 330 -4.98 -2.45 -5.85
CA ARG A 330 -5.23 -3.38 -6.99
C ARG A 330 -4.00 -4.19 -7.39
N ASP A 331 -2.81 -3.75 -6.98
CA ASP A 331 -1.54 -4.45 -7.26
C ASP A 331 -1.28 -5.61 -6.28
N VAL A 332 -2.02 -5.65 -5.17
CA VAL A 332 -1.78 -6.51 -4.00
C VAL A 332 -2.45 -7.87 -4.12
#